data_AF-A0A158P737-F1
#
_entry.id   AF-A0A158P737-F1
#
_cell.length_a   1.000
_cell.length_b   1.000
_cell.length_c   1.000
_cell.angle_alpha   90.00
_cell.angle_beta   90.00
_cell.angle_gamma   90.00
#
_symmetry.space_group_name_H-M   'P 1'
#
loop_
_entity.id
_entity.type
_entity.pdbx_description
1 polymer ?
#
loop_
_entity_poly.entity_id
_entity_poly.type
_entity_poly.pdbx_seq_one_letter_code
_entity_poly.pdbx_strand_id
1 'polypeptide(L)'
;MWYDSNDKSRVGAIAPAIIPAGTVSRRSVHKLWVTLTNESGNDRIGTGIKALVQAPSGSVLVGADVDSQEQWLAGLFGDASHASAFPESYRRPGLTPFSNMMLAGSKADGTDLHSVVANRLKIDRNSAKVLNYARMYGAGEAHATKYLSQAGMNEKQAVQTTKDLFKITKGSEKNWKMLRREVNPLFLKFISDLKDGDPHDYLTVDGYFYIPSYDSDLSALTSNFEQWAIAEISSTAPDIPEESIVVSLYEDFTTTVRLLYGGYESATFNYLGMKTHCDVLRTPVLDCRLSDALSALPPETPDRLHFASKYKRSVMNWIVQSSAVDFLHLLLVCMEWLVTEYEIPARFVISIHDEVRYLCPEKDAPRLALALMLSNMYVRSFILSKLGIEQLPSSVAFFSQVDCDTVLRKEVHIPCFNPDGTLVPDGVSWTIEDVVKITGGKLGASPF
;
A
#
# COMPACT_ATOMS: atom_id res chain seq x y z
N MET A 1 -29.68 6.86 20.25
CA MET A 1 -30.06 7.93 21.19
C MET A 1 -30.93 8.91 20.44
N TRP A 2 -32.12 9.21 20.96
CA TRP A 2 -33.00 10.23 20.40
C TRP A 2 -32.88 11.48 21.25
N TYR A 3 -32.89 12.64 20.60
CA TYR A 3 -32.92 13.95 21.23
C TYR A 3 -34.25 14.61 20.87
N ASP A 4 -34.96 15.14 21.85
CA ASP A 4 -36.08 16.04 21.59
C ASP A 4 -35.50 17.35 21.05
N SER A 5 -35.86 17.69 19.80
CA SER A 5 -35.60 19.01 19.25
C SER A 5 -36.78 19.93 19.59
N ASN A 6 -36.49 21.22 19.80
CA ASN A 6 -37.53 22.24 20.06
C ASN A 6 -38.51 22.39 18.87
N ASP A 7 -38.17 21.85 17.69
CA ASP A 7 -38.96 21.96 16.45
C ASP A 7 -39.76 20.68 16.12
N LYS A 8 -40.02 19.81 17.12
CA LYS A 8 -40.75 18.53 16.97
C LYS A 8 -40.14 17.52 15.98
N SER A 9 -38.99 17.82 15.38
CA SER A 9 -38.24 16.88 14.53
C SER A 9 -37.54 15.84 15.41
N ARG A 10 -37.74 14.55 15.12
CA ARG A 10 -37.04 13.47 15.82
C ARG A 10 -35.58 13.43 15.36
N VAL A 11 -34.72 14.17 16.05
CA VAL A 11 -33.27 14.11 15.84
C VAL A 11 -32.74 12.94 16.64
N GLY A 12 -32.08 11.99 15.98
CA GLY A 12 -31.54 10.81 16.64
C GLY A 12 -30.21 10.41 16.04
N ALA A 13 -29.37 9.78 16.85
CA ALA A 13 -28.11 9.20 16.42
C ALA A 13 -28.08 7.70 16.75
N ILE A 14 -27.57 6.90 15.81
CA ILE A 14 -27.23 5.50 16.05
C ILE A 14 -25.73 5.45 16.34
N ALA A 15 -25.36 4.95 17.52
CA ALA A 15 -23.98 4.73 17.90
C ALA A 15 -23.71 3.22 17.87
N PRO A 16 -23.21 2.67 16.75
CA PRO A 16 -22.95 1.25 16.66
C PRO A 16 -21.76 0.83 17.52
N ALA A 17 -21.87 -0.36 18.14
CA ALA A 17 -20.77 -0.97 18.87
C ALA A 17 -19.75 -1.56 17.88
N ILE A 18 -18.92 -0.68 17.31
CA ILE A 18 -17.82 -1.07 16.42
C ILE A 18 -16.71 -1.67 17.27
N ILE A 19 -16.23 -2.87 16.90
CA ILE A 19 -15.04 -3.49 17.51
C ILE A 19 -13.82 -2.92 16.80
N PRO A 20 -12.93 -2.12 17.43
CA PRO A 20 -11.85 -1.43 16.73
C PRO A 20 -10.82 -2.36 16.07
N ALA A 21 -10.48 -3.48 16.73
CA ALA A 21 -9.55 -4.49 16.23
C ALA A 21 -10.24 -5.87 16.18
N GLY A 22 -11.27 -5.98 15.34
CA GLY A 22 -12.09 -7.19 15.26
C GLY A 22 -11.56 -8.24 14.29
N THR A 23 -10.70 -7.87 13.34
CA THR A 23 -10.03 -8.81 12.43
C THR A 23 -8.59 -9.09 12.87
N VAL A 24 -7.99 -10.15 12.30
CA VAL A 24 -6.57 -10.44 12.54
C VAL A 24 -5.63 -9.39 11.92
N SER A 25 -6.11 -8.66 10.90
CA SER A 25 -5.45 -7.46 10.35
C SER A 25 -5.71 -6.20 11.17
N ARG A 26 -6.34 -6.31 12.36
CA ARG A 26 -6.70 -5.23 13.28
C ARG A 26 -7.71 -4.23 12.71
N ARG A 27 -8.44 -4.59 11.65
CA ARG A 27 -9.52 -3.76 11.12
C ARG A 27 -10.71 -3.76 12.06
N SER A 28 -11.44 -2.64 12.01
CA SER A 28 -12.69 -2.53 12.73
C SER A 28 -13.76 -3.45 12.15
N VAL A 29 -14.57 -4.05 13.00
CA VAL A 29 -15.66 -4.96 12.60
C VAL A 29 -16.99 -4.47 13.15
N HIS A 30 -17.98 -4.46 12.28
CA HIS A 30 -19.39 -4.31 12.60
C HIS A 30 -20.21 -4.99 11.49
N LYS A 31 -21.33 -5.63 11.83
CA LYS A 31 -22.12 -6.44 10.87
C LYS A 31 -22.82 -5.65 9.75
N LEU A 32 -22.89 -4.33 9.91
CA LEU A 32 -23.62 -3.42 9.02
C LEU A 32 -22.78 -2.19 8.62
N TRP A 33 -22.50 -1.31 9.58
CA TRP A 33 -21.91 0.02 9.33
C TRP A 33 -20.53 0.03 8.64
N VAL A 34 -19.64 -0.92 8.93
CA VAL A 34 -18.32 -1.01 8.26
C VAL A 34 -18.36 -1.87 6.99
N THR A 35 -19.52 -2.39 6.62
CA THR A 35 -19.76 -3.19 5.41
C THR A 35 -20.79 -2.53 4.50
N LEU A 36 -21.07 -1.24 4.72
CA LEU A 36 -22.06 -0.51 3.93
C LEU A 36 -21.61 -0.40 2.49
N THR A 37 -22.43 -0.92 1.59
CA THR A 37 -22.21 -0.82 0.15
C THR A 37 -22.71 0.51 -0.38
N ASN A 38 -22.00 1.04 -1.37
CA ASN A 38 -22.44 2.20 -2.12
C ASN A 38 -23.65 1.86 -3.00
N GLU A 39 -24.35 2.88 -3.49
CA GLU A 39 -25.45 2.71 -4.44
C GLU A 39 -24.93 2.02 -5.71
N SER A 40 -25.60 0.94 -6.14
CA SER A 40 -25.12 0.11 -7.25
C SER A 40 -25.96 0.27 -8.52
N GLY A 41 -26.98 1.14 -8.52
CA GLY A 41 -27.80 1.45 -9.70
C GLY A 41 -28.62 0.29 -10.25
N ASN A 42 -28.73 -0.82 -9.49
CA ASN A 42 -29.40 -2.06 -9.90
C ASN A 42 -30.74 -2.26 -9.18
N ASP A 43 -31.37 -1.18 -8.69
CA ASP A 43 -32.66 -1.17 -7.97
C ASP A 43 -32.76 -2.19 -6.82
N ARG A 44 -31.64 -2.51 -6.17
CA ARG A 44 -31.57 -3.54 -5.14
C ARG A 44 -31.87 -2.91 -3.78
N ILE A 45 -32.97 -3.33 -3.14
CA ILE A 45 -33.31 -2.85 -1.79
C ILE A 45 -32.12 -3.05 -0.84
N GLY A 46 -31.70 -1.97 -0.18
CA GLY A 46 -30.57 -1.94 0.76
C GLY A 46 -29.26 -1.43 0.16
N THR A 47 -29.19 -1.17 -1.15
CA THR A 47 -28.17 -0.26 -1.70
C THR A 47 -28.52 1.18 -1.29
N GLY A 48 -27.52 2.01 -1.04
CA GLY A 48 -27.75 3.42 -0.68
C GLY A 48 -28.11 3.69 0.79
N ILE A 49 -28.06 2.69 1.69
CA ILE A 49 -28.29 2.88 3.15
C ILE A 49 -27.37 3.97 3.73
N LYS A 50 -26.18 4.18 3.15
CA LYS A 50 -25.28 5.28 3.54
C LYS A 50 -26.04 6.62 3.54
N ALA A 51 -26.86 6.91 2.52
CA ALA A 51 -27.54 8.19 2.35
C ALA A 51 -28.64 8.46 3.41
N LEU A 52 -29.08 7.42 4.13
CA LEU A 52 -30.00 7.58 5.27
C LEU A 52 -29.29 8.16 6.51
N VAL A 53 -27.96 8.17 6.53
CA VAL A 53 -27.18 8.88 7.55
C VAL A 53 -27.06 10.34 7.14
N GLN A 54 -27.81 11.19 7.83
CA GLN A 54 -27.87 12.63 7.55
C GLN A 54 -27.27 13.42 8.71
N ALA A 55 -26.59 14.51 8.39
CA ALA A 55 -26.15 15.50 9.35
C ALA A 55 -27.37 16.26 9.91
N PRO A 56 -27.35 16.65 11.20
CA PRO A 56 -28.36 17.55 11.75
C PRO A 56 -28.27 18.93 11.09
N SER A 57 -29.39 19.67 11.08
CA SER A 57 -29.47 21.02 10.51
C SER A 57 -28.36 21.94 11.05
N GLY A 58 -27.70 22.68 10.16
CA GLY A 58 -26.55 23.55 10.46
C GLY A 58 -25.21 22.83 10.60
N SER A 59 -25.17 21.50 10.42
CA SER A 59 -23.95 20.69 10.40
C SER A 59 -23.82 19.92 9.09
N VAL A 60 -22.60 19.53 8.76
CA VAL A 60 -22.25 18.79 7.55
C VAL A 60 -21.23 17.69 7.87
N LEU A 61 -21.23 16.65 7.04
CA LEU A 61 -20.25 15.59 7.04
C LEU A 61 -19.09 15.97 6.12
N VAL A 62 -17.89 16.01 6.66
CA VAL A 62 -16.65 16.27 5.91
C VAL A 62 -15.78 15.02 5.94
N GLY A 63 -15.25 14.62 4.81
CA GLY A 63 -14.32 13.49 4.79
C GLY A 63 -13.71 13.20 3.43
N ALA A 64 -12.82 12.22 3.41
CA ALA A 64 -12.08 11.86 2.22
C ALA A 64 -11.83 10.35 2.17
N ASP A 65 -11.51 9.88 0.98
CA ASP A 65 -11.08 8.51 0.69
C ASP A 65 -9.57 8.51 0.42
N VAL A 66 -8.83 7.59 1.05
CA VAL A 66 -7.40 7.43 0.79
C VAL A 66 -7.21 6.52 -0.44
N ASP A 67 -7.20 7.14 -1.62
CA ASP A 67 -6.99 6.42 -2.88
C ASP A 67 -5.79 5.47 -2.84
N SER A 68 -6.04 4.18 -3.13
CA SER A 68 -5.01 3.16 -3.31
C SER A 68 -4.02 3.05 -2.13
N GLN A 69 -4.47 3.29 -0.89
CA GLN A 69 -3.63 3.30 0.32
C GLN A 69 -2.70 2.09 0.44
N GLU A 70 -3.24 0.87 0.31
CA GLU A 70 -2.49 -0.37 0.42
C GLU A 70 -1.46 -0.55 -0.70
N GLN A 71 -1.81 -0.12 -1.92
CA GLN A 71 -0.93 -0.13 -3.08
C GLN A 71 0.25 0.81 -2.90
N TRP A 72 -0.02 2.01 -2.39
CA TRP A 72 1.02 2.98 -2.08
C TRP A 72 1.99 2.44 -1.02
N LEU A 73 1.49 1.88 0.09
CA LEU A 73 2.32 1.25 1.12
C LEU A 73 3.16 0.09 0.56
N ALA A 74 2.54 -0.77 -0.25
CA ALA A 74 3.24 -1.91 -0.86
C ALA A 74 4.36 -1.46 -1.83
N GLY A 75 4.11 -0.42 -2.64
CA GLY A 75 5.14 0.19 -3.50
C GLY A 75 6.27 0.79 -2.67
N LEU A 76 5.91 1.53 -1.62
CA LEU A 76 6.86 2.18 -0.73
C LEU A 76 7.75 1.18 0.03
N PHE A 77 7.22 0.04 0.45
CA PHE A 77 8.02 -1.04 1.05
C PHE A 77 9.07 -1.58 0.09
N GLY A 78 8.74 -1.69 -1.20
CA GLY A 78 9.69 -2.08 -2.24
C GLY A 78 10.82 -1.05 -2.37
N ASP A 79 10.47 0.24 -2.44
CA ASP A 79 11.45 1.33 -2.50
C ASP A 79 12.36 1.36 -1.28
N ALA A 80 11.79 1.33 -0.07
CA ALA A 80 12.54 1.37 1.18
C ALA A 80 13.52 0.18 1.30
N SER A 81 13.04 -1.02 0.95
CA SER A 81 13.85 -2.24 0.91
C SER A 81 15.03 -2.12 -0.06
N HIS A 82 14.78 -1.62 -1.27
CA HIS A 82 15.80 -1.42 -2.28
C HIS A 82 16.81 -0.34 -1.86
N ALA A 83 16.30 0.83 -1.47
CA ALA A 83 17.09 2.00 -1.13
C ALA A 83 17.97 1.80 0.10
N SER A 84 17.59 0.89 1.01
CA SER A 84 18.39 0.55 2.19
C SER A 84 19.75 -0.09 1.86
N ALA A 85 19.92 -0.63 0.66
CA ALA A 85 21.20 -1.18 0.20
C ALA A 85 22.18 -0.09 -0.28
N PHE A 86 21.68 1.14 -0.44
CA PHE A 86 22.43 2.28 -0.98
C PHE A 86 22.60 3.38 0.09
N PRO A 87 23.52 4.34 -0.14
CA PRO A 87 23.68 5.51 0.72
C PRO A 87 22.38 6.31 0.86
N GLU A 88 22.24 7.04 1.96
CA GLU A 88 21.05 7.82 2.28
C GLU A 88 20.67 8.83 1.17
N SER A 89 21.67 9.40 0.48
CA SER A 89 21.45 10.30 -0.66
C SER A 89 20.73 9.67 -1.87
N TYR A 90 20.72 8.34 -1.97
CA TYR A 90 19.99 7.61 -3.01
C TYR A 90 18.53 7.37 -2.64
N ARG A 91 18.18 7.44 -1.35
CA ARG A 91 16.86 7.09 -0.87
C ARG A 91 15.84 8.12 -1.31
N ARG A 92 14.87 7.66 -2.09
CA ARG A 92 13.75 8.45 -2.60
C ARG A 92 12.58 7.54 -2.99
N PRO A 93 11.35 8.05 -3.05
CA PRO A 93 10.22 7.32 -3.59
C PRO A 93 10.36 7.08 -5.11
N GLY A 94 9.68 6.04 -5.61
CA GLY A 94 9.57 5.72 -7.03
C GLY A 94 10.81 5.04 -7.63
N LEU A 95 11.66 4.42 -6.81
CA LEU A 95 12.86 3.69 -7.24
C LEU A 95 12.53 2.34 -7.90
N THR A 96 11.49 1.68 -7.41
CA THR A 96 11.02 0.42 -7.97
C THR A 96 9.96 0.65 -9.06
N PRO A 97 9.86 -0.21 -10.09
CA PRO A 97 8.87 -0.04 -11.15
C PRO A 97 7.44 0.05 -10.63
N PHE A 98 7.05 -0.80 -9.66
CA PHE A 98 5.72 -0.75 -9.07
C PHE A 98 5.42 0.59 -8.37
N SER A 99 6.34 1.08 -7.53
CA SER A 99 6.16 2.38 -6.87
C SER A 99 6.13 3.53 -7.87
N ASN A 100 7.02 3.51 -8.86
CA ASN A 100 7.06 4.52 -9.93
C ASN A 100 5.74 4.61 -10.69
N MET A 101 5.17 3.47 -11.08
CA MET A 101 3.86 3.40 -11.74
C MET A 101 2.71 3.91 -10.86
N MET A 102 2.84 3.85 -9.53
CA MET A 102 1.83 4.38 -8.62
C MET A 102 1.96 5.88 -8.36
N LEU A 103 3.19 6.42 -8.43
CA LEU A 103 3.45 7.83 -8.18
C LEU A 103 3.35 8.71 -9.42
N ALA A 104 3.82 8.20 -10.57
CA ALA A 104 3.94 8.93 -11.83
C ALA A 104 3.07 8.36 -12.97
N GLY A 105 2.47 7.18 -12.78
CA GLY A 105 1.61 6.58 -13.79
C GLY A 105 0.29 7.34 -13.93
N SER A 106 -0.15 7.52 -15.18
CA SER A 106 -1.41 8.19 -15.49
C SER A 106 -2.30 7.29 -16.34
N LYS A 107 -3.62 7.43 -16.18
CA LYS A 107 -4.61 6.73 -17.02
C LYS A 107 -4.62 7.28 -18.44
N ALA A 108 -4.41 8.59 -18.60
CA ALA A 108 -4.44 9.24 -19.91
C ALA A 108 -3.29 8.75 -20.81
N ASP A 109 -2.09 8.58 -20.23
CA ASP A 109 -0.90 8.12 -20.96
C ASP A 109 -0.80 6.60 -21.02
N GLY A 110 -1.73 5.88 -20.37
CA GLY A 110 -1.74 4.43 -20.30
C GLY A 110 -0.58 3.84 -19.50
N THR A 111 0.09 4.66 -18.68
CA THR A 111 1.27 4.30 -17.88
C THR A 111 0.91 3.84 -16.46
N ASP A 112 -0.35 4.00 -16.03
CA ASP A 112 -0.83 3.45 -14.76
C ASP A 112 -0.85 1.92 -14.74
N LEU A 113 -0.75 1.35 -13.54
CA LEU A 113 -0.77 -0.09 -13.26
C LEU A 113 -1.83 -0.87 -14.03
N HIS A 114 -3.07 -0.39 -14.05
CA HIS A 114 -4.16 -1.12 -14.67
C HIS A 114 -4.09 -1.04 -16.18
N SER A 115 -3.70 0.11 -16.73
CA SER A 115 -3.55 0.31 -18.17
C SER A 115 -2.37 -0.48 -18.74
N VAL A 116 -1.23 -0.53 -18.04
CA VAL A 116 -0.08 -1.34 -18.45
C VAL A 116 -0.43 -2.83 -18.48
N VAL A 117 -1.12 -3.34 -17.45
CA VAL A 117 -1.56 -4.75 -17.42
C VAL A 117 -2.57 -5.03 -18.54
N ALA A 118 -3.57 -4.16 -18.72
CA ALA A 118 -4.56 -4.29 -19.79
C ALA A 118 -3.92 -4.35 -21.18
N ASN A 119 -2.99 -3.43 -21.46
CA ASN A 119 -2.32 -3.31 -22.76
C ASN A 119 -1.38 -4.48 -23.04
N ARG A 120 -0.68 -4.98 -22.02
CA ARG A 120 0.24 -6.13 -22.13
C ARG A 120 -0.52 -7.44 -22.33
N LEU A 121 -1.61 -7.65 -21.60
CA LEU A 121 -2.37 -8.89 -21.63
C LEU A 121 -3.52 -8.89 -22.65
N LYS A 122 -3.77 -7.76 -23.32
CA LYS A 122 -4.88 -7.58 -24.27
C LYS A 122 -6.24 -7.90 -23.64
N ILE A 123 -6.43 -7.45 -22.40
CA ILE A 123 -7.70 -7.51 -21.67
C ILE A 123 -8.25 -6.11 -21.44
N ASP A 124 -9.53 -6.00 -21.09
CA ASP A 124 -10.10 -4.70 -20.73
C ASP A 124 -9.54 -4.20 -19.39
N ARG A 125 -9.55 -2.87 -19.23
CA ARG A 125 -8.98 -2.21 -18.05
C ARG A 125 -9.72 -2.56 -16.76
N ASN A 126 -11.03 -2.85 -16.81
CA ASN A 126 -11.78 -3.21 -15.62
C ASN A 126 -11.39 -4.61 -15.13
N SER A 127 -11.24 -5.57 -16.05
CA SER A 127 -10.68 -6.89 -15.75
C SER A 127 -9.26 -6.77 -15.17
N ALA A 128 -8.40 -5.94 -15.78
CA ALA A 128 -7.06 -5.69 -15.26
C ALA A 128 -7.08 -5.09 -13.84
N LYS A 129 -8.01 -4.16 -13.57
CA LYS A 129 -8.20 -3.58 -12.24
C LYS A 129 -8.58 -4.67 -11.23
N VAL A 130 -9.63 -5.44 -11.52
CA VAL A 130 -10.11 -6.52 -10.63
C VAL A 130 -9.01 -7.55 -10.34
N LEU A 131 -8.29 -7.98 -11.37
CA LEU A 131 -7.21 -8.96 -11.23
C LEU A 131 -6.03 -8.43 -10.43
N ASN A 132 -5.62 -7.16 -10.64
CA ASN A 132 -4.53 -6.55 -9.87
C ASN A 132 -4.88 -6.50 -8.38
N TYR A 133 -6.08 -6.02 -8.03
CA TYR A 133 -6.54 -6.02 -6.65
C TYR A 133 -6.57 -7.43 -6.07
N ALA A 134 -7.27 -8.37 -6.72
CA ALA A 134 -7.37 -9.74 -6.22
C ALA A 134 -5.99 -10.37 -5.95
N ARG A 135 -5.04 -10.18 -6.88
CA ARG A 135 -3.69 -10.74 -6.79
C ARG A 135 -2.86 -10.14 -5.66
N MET A 136 -2.95 -8.83 -5.43
CA MET A 136 -2.33 -8.19 -4.27
C MET A 136 -2.88 -8.73 -2.95
N TYR A 137 -4.19 -9.02 -2.91
CA TYR A 137 -4.85 -9.63 -1.76
C TYR A 137 -4.69 -11.16 -1.65
N GLY A 138 -3.72 -11.74 -2.37
CA GLY A 138 -3.33 -13.14 -2.23
C GLY A 138 -4.09 -14.11 -3.14
N ALA A 139 -4.96 -13.63 -4.04
CA ALA A 139 -5.54 -14.49 -5.06
C ALA A 139 -4.45 -15.10 -5.94
N GLY A 140 -4.49 -16.43 -6.09
CA GLY A 140 -3.56 -17.17 -6.95
C GLY A 140 -4.07 -17.30 -8.38
N GLU A 141 -3.28 -18.00 -9.19
CA GLU A 141 -3.58 -18.24 -10.61
C GLU A 141 -4.97 -18.86 -10.83
N ALA A 142 -5.37 -19.84 -10.00
CA ALA A 142 -6.68 -20.50 -10.14
C ALA A 142 -7.86 -19.51 -10.08
N HIS A 143 -7.78 -18.48 -9.21
CA HIS A 143 -8.82 -17.46 -9.12
C HIS A 143 -8.81 -16.54 -10.35
N ALA A 144 -7.62 -16.13 -10.80
CA ALA A 144 -7.46 -15.27 -11.98
C ALA A 144 -7.96 -15.97 -13.25
N THR A 145 -7.60 -17.24 -13.46
CA THR A 145 -8.10 -18.07 -14.57
C THR A 145 -9.62 -18.16 -14.54
N LYS A 146 -10.20 -18.45 -13.37
CA LYS A 146 -11.66 -18.55 -13.22
C LYS A 146 -12.35 -17.23 -13.57
N TYR A 147 -11.82 -16.11 -13.10
CA TYR A 147 -12.36 -14.78 -13.41
C TYR A 147 -12.31 -14.47 -14.91
N LEU A 148 -11.17 -14.72 -15.57
CA LEU A 148 -11.02 -14.50 -17.01
C LEU A 148 -11.97 -15.38 -17.82
N SER A 149 -12.13 -16.66 -17.44
CA SER A 149 -13.10 -17.55 -18.09
C SER A 149 -14.55 -17.05 -17.91
N GLN A 150 -14.89 -16.55 -16.72
CA GLN A 150 -16.21 -15.96 -16.45
C GLN A 150 -16.45 -14.65 -17.23
N ALA A 151 -15.39 -13.92 -17.55
CA ALA A 151 -15.42 -12.75 -18.43
C ALA A 151 -15.53 -13.12 -19.92
N GLY A 152 -15.69 -14.40 -20.26
CA GLY A 152 -15.90 -14.88 -21.63
C GLY A 152 -14.62 -15.32 -22.37
N MET A 153 -13.46 -15.35 -21.69
CA MET A 153 -12.22 -15.84 -22.29
C MET A 153 -12.22 -17.37 -22.41
N ASN A 154 -11.66 -17.91 -23.50
CA ASN A 154 -11.47 -19.36 -23.63
C ASN A 154 -10.57 -19.91 -22.51
N GLU A 155 -10.85 -21.08 -21.96
CA GLU A 155 -10.11 -21.65 -20.83
C GLU A 155 -8.60 -21.77 -21.07
N LYS A 156 -8.17 -22.24 -22.25
CA LYS A 156 -6.74 -22.33 -22.58
C LYS A 156 -6.08 -20.96 -22.63
N GLN A 157 -6.79 -19.99 -23.20
CA GLN A 157 -6.34 -18.60 -23.25
C GLN A 157 -6.31 -17.98 -21.85
N ALA A 158 -7.31 -18.24 -21.01
CA ALA A 158 -7.39 -17.75 -19.64
C ALA A 158 -6.22 -18.26 -18.78
N VAL A 159 -5.86 -19.53 -18.92
CA VAL A 159 -4.67 -20.11 -18.27
C VAL A 159 -3.39 -19.41 -18.74
N GLN A 160 -3.23 -19.20 -20.04
CA GLN A 160 -2.03 -18.56 -20.59
C GLN A 160 -1.93 -17.08 -20.16
N THR A 161 -3.01 -16.31 -20.33
CA THR A 161 -3.10 -14.90 -19.89
C THR A 161 -2.84 -14.77 -18.39
N THR A 162 -3.29 -15.74 -17.58
CA THR A 162 -3.00 -15.76 -16.14
C THR A 162 -1.52 -15.98 -15.88
N LYS A 163 -0.86 -16.93 -16.56
CA LYS A 163 0.59 -17.12 -16.42
C LYS A 163 1.36 -15.84 -16.81
N ASP A 164 0.96 -15.20 -17.89
CA ASP A 164 1.57 -13.96 -18.36
C ASP A 164 1.32 -12.81 -17.37
N LEU A 165 0.14 -12.72 -16.76
CA LEU A 165 -0.17 -11.78 -15.68
C LEU A 165 0.82 -11.96 -14.51
N PHE A 166 0.94 -13.17 -13.97
CA PHE A 166 1.81 -13.41 -12.82
C PHE A 166 3.28 -13.20 -13.17
N LYS A 167 3.72 -13.57 -14.38
CA LYS A 167 5.09 -13.34 -14.86
C LYS A 167 5.41 -11.85 -15.01
N ILE A 168 4.54 -11.05 -15.61
CA ILE A 168 4.80 -9.61 -15.80
C ILE A 168 4.75 -8.86 -14.46
N THR A 169 3.87 -9.29 -13.55
CA THR A 169 3.68 -8.64 -12.25
C THR A 169 4.74 -9.05 -11.22
N LYS A 170 4.76 -10.32 -10.83
CA LYS A 170 5.65 -10.86 -9.79
C LYS A 170 6.99 -11.31 -10.33
N GLY A 171 7.11 -11.61 -11.61
CA GLY A 171 8.34 -12.13 -12.19
C GLY A 171 8.44 -13.65 -12.09
N SER A 172 9.65 -14.15 -12.22
CA SER A 172 10.01 -15.56 -12.04
C SER A 172 10.84 -15.75 -10.78
N GLU A 173 10.59 -16.83 -10.04
CA GLU A 173 11.48 -17.24 -8.95
C GLU A 173 12.79 -17.81 -9.50
N LYS A 174 13.92 -17.35 -8.96
CA LYS A 174 15.26 -17.88 -9.23
C LYS A 174 16.01 -18.08 -7.91
N ASN A 175 17.12 -18.81 -7.94
CA ASN A 175 17.99 -19.01 -6.78
C ASN A 175 19.04 -17.90 -6.71
N TRP A 176 19.20 -17.30 -5.54
CA TRP A 176 20.10 -16.18 -5.28
C TRP A 176 20.98 -16.44 -4.07
N LYS A 177 22.18 -15.86 -4.07
CA LYS A 177 23.11 -15.88 -2.94
C LYS A 177 23.17 -14.49 -2.31
N MET A 178 23.12 -14.45 -0.99
CA MET A 178 23.14 -13.21 -0.22
C MET A 178 24.58 -12.79 0.07
N LEU A 179 24.94 -11.57 -0.33
CA LEU A 179 26.22 -10.98 0.02
C LEU A 179 26.23 -10.50 1.47
N ARG A 180 27.40 -10.56 2.13
CA ARG A 180 27.59 -9.96 3.45
C ARG A 180 27.43 -8.46 3.36
N ARG A 181 26.93 -7.85 4.43
CA ARG A 181 26.71 -6.39 4.47
C ARG A 181 28.02 -5.61 4.36
N GLU A 182 29.10 -6.15 4.91
CA GLU A 182 30.46 -5.59 4.85
C GLU A 182 31.02 -5.57 3.42
N VAL A 183 30.48 -6.40 2.53
CA VAL A 183 30.89 -6.51 1.12
C VAL A 183 30.17 -5.48 0.25
N ASN A 184 29.09 -4.84 0.75
CA ASN A 184 28.32 -3.85 -0.02
C ASN A 184 29.19 -2.76 -0.66
N PRO A 185 30.17 -2.12 0.01
CA PRO A 185 31.03 -1.11 -0.63
C PRO A 185 31.86 -1.68 -1.79
N LEU A 186 32.35 -2.92 -1.65
CA LEU A 186 33.12 -3.62 -2.66
C LEU A 186 32.23 -3.94 -3.88
N PHE A 187 31.02 -4.43 -3.64
CA PHE A 187 30.07 -4.74 -4.70
C PHE A 187 29.55 -3.49 -5.43
N LEU A 188 29.33 -2.39 -4.69
CA LEU A 188 28.97 -1.10 -5.29
C LEU A 188 30.06 -0.56 -6.21
N LYS A 189 31.33 -0.70 -5.83
CA LYS A 189 32.48 -0.34 -6.68
C LYS A 189 32.49 -1.20 -7.96
N PHE A 190 32.28 -2.50 -7.84
CA PHE A 190 32.14 -3.39 -8.99
C PHE A 190 31.00 -2.94 -9.93
N ILE A 191 29.81 -2.66 -9.38
CA ILE A 191 28.67 -2.20 -10.17
C ILE A 191 28.95 -0.86 -10.86
N SER A 192 29.66 0.07 -10.21
CA SER A 192 30.00 1.35 -10.85
C SER A 192 30.98 1.23 -12.02
N ASP A 193 31.75 0.13 -12.06
CA ASP A 193 32.72 -0.15 -13.12
C ASP A 193 32.09 -0.93 -14.30
N LEU A 194 30.84 -1.40 -14.16
CA LEU A 194 30.10 -2.06 -15.23
C LEU A 194 29.77 -1.07 -16.36
N LYS A 195 29.90 -1.53 -17.60
CA LYS A 195 29.61 -0.77 -18.82
C LYS A 195 28.19 -1.03 -19.30
N ASP A 196 27.69 -0.13 -20.14
CA ASP A 196 26.41 -0.33 -20.82
C ASP A 196 26.40 -1.65 -21.60
N GLY A 197 25.47 -2.54 -21.24
CA GLY A 197 25.33 -3.87 -21.82
C GLY A 197 25.86 -5.01 -20.96
N ASP A 198 26.57 -4.71 -19.87
CA ASP A 198 26.94 -5.71 -18.88
C ASP A 198 25.70 -6.20 -18.10
N PRO A 199 25.73 -7.44 -17.56
CA PRO A 199 24.62 -7.94 -16.74
C PRO A 199 24.41 -7.05 -15.52
N HIS A 200 23.18 -6.57 -15.29
CA HIS A 200 22.78 -5.89 -14.05
C HIS A 200 21.84 -6.78 -13.21
N ASP A 201 22.09 -8.08 -13.26
CA ASP A 201 21.24 -9.12 -12.69
C ASP A 201 21.49 -9.31 -11.19
N TYR A 202 21.36 -8.25 -10.40
CA TYR A 202 21.35 -8.32 -8.94
C TYR A 202 20.01 -7.87 -8.36
N LEU A 203 19.72 -8.31 -7.14
CA LEU A 203 18.58 -7.86 -6.37
C LEU A 203 19.04 -7.18 -5.09
N THR A 204 18.16 -6.36 -4.53
CA THR A 204 18.33 -5.76 -3.21
C THR A 204 17.10 -6.04 -2.37
N VAL A 205 17.30 -6.58 -1.17
CA VAL A 205 16.20 -6.81 -0.22
C VAL A 205 16.66 -6.42 1.18
N ASP A 206 15.94 -5.49 1.81
CA ASP A 206 16.14 -5.06 3.20
C ASP A 206 17.59 -4.65 3.52
N GLY A 207 18.26 -3.99 2.57
CA GLY A 207 19.64 -3.52 2.75
C GLY A 207 20.75 -4.47 2.30
N TYR A 208 20.41 -5.67 1.83
CA TYR A 208 21.37 -6.66 1.34
C TYR A 208 21.33 -6.81 -0.16
N PHE A 209 22.49 -7.06 -0.77
CA PHE A 209 22.61 -7.44 -2.16
C PHE A 209 22.51 -8.96 -2.32
N TYR A 210 21.84 -9.36 -3.39
CA TYR A 210 21.68 -10.74 -3.78
C TYR A 210 22.15 -10.88 -5.22
N ILE A 211 23.02 -11.85 -5.48
CA ILE A 211 23.51 -12.16 -6.80
C ILE A 211 23.06 -13.57 -7.24
N PRO A 212 22.97 -13.87 -8.54
CA PRO A 212 22.42 -15.13 -9.01
C PRO A 212 23.24 -16.33 -8.55
N SER A 213 22.58 -17.43 -8.21
CA SER A 213 23.27 -18.69 -7.93
C SER A 213 23.89 -19.26 -9.23
N TYR A 214 24.91 -20.11 -9.09
CA TYR A 214 25.65 -20.69 -10.22
C TYR A 214 24.78 -21.54 -11.15
N ASP A 215 23.70 -22.12 -10.62
CA ASP A 215 22.71 -22.89 -11.40
C ASP A 215 21.74 -22.01 -12.21
N SER A 216 21.80 -20.68 -12.04
CA SER A 216 20.99 -19.75 -12.81
C SER A 216 21.62 -19.46 -14.18
N ASP A 217 20.76 -19.27 -15.16
CA ASP A 217 20.99 -18.59 -16.44
C ASP A 217 21.55 -17.16 -16.31
N LEU A 218 21.52 -16.55 -15.12
CA LEU A 218 22.04 -15.21 -14.83
C LEU A 218 23.40 -15.23 -14.10
N SER A 219 24.02 -16.40 -13.95
CA SER A 219 25.26 -16.59 -13.16
C SER A 219 26.48 -15.82 -13.68
N ALA A 220 26.42 -15.25 -14.89
CA ALA A 220 27.49 -14.44 -15.46
C ALA A 220 27.91 -13.27 -14.53
N LEU A 221 26.95 -12.59 -13.90
CA LEU A 221 27.25 -11.51 -12.95
C LEU A 221 28.08 -12.02 -11.77
N THR A 222 27.70 -13.18 -11.23
CA THR A 222 28.37 -13.80 -10.07
C THR A 222 29.81 -14.15 -10.38
N SER A 223 30.05 -14.84 -11.48
CA SER A 223 31.40 -15.19 -11.91
C SER A 223 32.26 -13.94 -12.15
N ASN A 224 31.70 -12.90 -12.78
CA ASN A 224 32.41 -11.66 -13.05
C ASN A 224 32.76 -10.91 -11.75
N PHE A 225 31.82 -10.82 -10.80
CA PHE A 225 32.05 -10.17 -9.52
C PHE A 225 33.11 -10.90 -8.70
N GLU A 226 33.05 -12.23 -8.62
CA GLU A 226 34.02 -13.04 -7.89
C GLU A 226 35.43 -12.89 -8.46
N GLN A 227 35.58 -12.96 -9.78
CA GLN A 227 36.87 -12.75 -10.44
C GLN A 227 37.41 -11.35 -10.22
N TRP A 228 36.55 -10.34 -10.30
CA TRP A 228 36.93 -8.96 -10.03
C TRP A 228 37.37 -8.77 -8.57
N ALA A 229 36.63 -9.33 -7.61
CA ALA A 229 36.96 -9.25 -6.19
C ALA A 229 38.28 -9.96 -5.86
N ILE A 230 38.52 -11.14 -6.46
CA ILE A 230 39.80 -11.85 -6.36
C ILE A 230 40.93 -10.97 -6.89
N ALA A 231 40.80 -10.37 -8.08
CA ALA A 231 41.84 -9.53 -8.66
C ALA A 231 42.16 -8.32 -7.78
N GLU A 232 41.14 -7.62 -7.28
CA GLU A 232 41.31 -6.47 -6.39
C GLU A 232 41.99 -6.85 -5.07
N ILE A 233 41.56 -7.95 -4.43
CA ILE A 233 42.10 -8.37 -3.12
C ILE A 233 43.50 -8.95 -3.27
N SER A 234 43.75 -9.80 -4.27
CA SER A 234 45.07 -10.40 -4.53
C SER A 234 46.13 -9.35 -4.88
N SER A 235 45.74 -8.20 -5.43
CA SER A 235 46.66 -7.07 -5.67
C SER A 235 47.23 -6.48 -4.38
N THR A 236 46.47 -6.56 -3.27
CA THR A 236 46.82 -5.95 -1.98
C THR A 236 47.26 -6.99 -0.94
N ALA A 237 46.71 -8.21 -1.02
CA ALA A 237 46.96 -9.31 -0.10
C ALA A 237 47.08 -10.65 -0.87
N PRO A 238 48.21 -10.89 -1.56
CA PRO A 238 48.38 -12.05 -2.44
C PRO A 238 48.45 -13.39 -1.70
N ASP A 239 48.69 -13.39 -0.38
CA ASP A 239 48.81 -14.61 0.43
C ASP A 239 47.45 -15.24 0.78
N ILE A 240 46.34 -14.55 0.50
CA ILE A 240 44.99 -15.05 0.80
C ILE A 240 44.53 -15.97 -0.35
N PRO A 241 44.15 -17.23 -0.07
CA PRO A 241 43.63 -18.13 -1.11
C PRO A 241 42.34 -17.60 -1.75
N GLU A 242 42.22 -17.74 -3.06
CA GLU A 242 41.05 -17.27 -3.83
C GLU A 242 39.73 -17.84 -3.30
N GLU A 243 39.71 -19.13 -2.94
CA GLU A 243 38.54 -19.78 -2.35
C GLU A 243 38.09 -19.11 -1.04
N SER A 244 39.05 -18.68 -0.22
CA SER A 244 38.76 -18.00 1.05
C SER A 244 38.17 -16.61 0.79
N ILE A 245 38.65 -15.91 -0.25
CA ILE A 245 38.07 -14.64 -0.69
C ILE A 245 36.61 -14.86 -1.09
N VAL A 246 36.34 -15.79 -2.00
CA VAL A 246 35.00 -16.06 -2.51
C VAL A 246 34.03 -16.44 -1.40
N VAL A 247 34.40 -17.38 -0.53
CA VAL A 247 33.54 -17.79 0.59
C VAL A 247 33.23 -16.63 1.53
N SER A 248 34.18 -15.72 1.74
CA SER A 248 34.00 -14.54 2.60
C SER A 248 33.04 -13.48 2.04
N LEU A 249 32.72 -13.52 0.74
CA LEU A 249 31.80 -12.55 0.12
C LEU A 249 30.34 -12.75 0.55
N TYR A 250 29.98 -13.97 0.97
CA TYR A 250 28.59 -14.37 1.20
C TYR A 250 28.27 -14.51 2.69
N GLU A 251 27.04 -14.20 3.07
CA GLU A 251 26.54 -14.44 4.44
C GLU A 251 26.69 -15.92 4.79
N ASP A 252 26.22 -16.78 3.89
CA ASP A 252 26.49 -18.22 3.87
C ASP A 252 26.72 -18.63 2.41
N PHE A 253 27.92 -19.13 2.11
CA PHE A 253 28.31 -19.53 0.76
C PHE A 253 27.47 -20.71 0.21
N THR A 254 26.98 -21.59 1.08
CA THR A 254 26.26 -22.80 0.70
C THR A 254 24.76 -22.60 0.56
N THR A 255 24.22 -21.57 1.23
CA THR A 255 22.79 -21.31 1.25
C THR A 255 22.36 -20.45 0.06
N THR A 256 21.24 -20.84 -0.56
CA THR A 256 20.55 -20.05 -1.59
C THR A 256 19.15 -19.68 -1.12
N VAL A 257 18.68 -18.52 -1.57
CA VAL A 257 17.34 -18.00 -1.29
C VAL A 257 16.58 -17.91 -2.61
N ARG A 258 15.31 -18.36 -2.60
CA ARG A 258 14.41 -18.19 -3.74
C ARG A 258 13.78 -16.81 -3.71
N LEU A 259 14.11 -15.98 -4.70
CA LEU A 259 13.59 -14.62 -4.85
C LEU A 259 13.03 -14.42 -6.26
N LEU A 260 12.05 -13.54 -6.34
CA LEU A 260 11.39 -13.13 -7.57
C LEU A 260 12.25 -12.13 -8.34
N TYR A 261 12.27 -12.25 -9.66
CA TYR A 261 13.04 -11.40 -10.57
C TYR A 261 12.25 -11.09 -11.85
N GLY A 262 12.42 -9.88 -12.37
CA GLY A 262 11.91 -9.45 -13.68
C GLY A 262 10.45 -9.00 -13.74
N GLY A 263 9.70 -9.13 -12.64
CA GLY A 263 8.36 -8.53 -12.51
C GLY A 263 8.39 -7.15 -11.87
N TYR A 264 7.44 -6.29 -12.20
CA TYR A 264 7.42 -4.91 -11.69
C TYR A 264 7.19 -4.81 -10.17
N GLU A 265 6.59 -5.82 -9.53
CA GLU A 265 6.40 -5.91 -8.06
C GLU A 265 7.41 -6.83 -7.36
N SER A 266 8.41 -7.36 -8.09
CA SER A 266 9.35 -8.34 -7.53
C SER A 266 9.99 -7.84 -6.23
N ALA A 267 10.42 -6.56 -6.21
CA ALA A 267 11.03 -5.92 -5.04
C ALA A 267 10.10 -5.96 -3.80
N THR A 268 8.83 -5.58 -3.97
CA THR A 268 7.82 -5.60 -2.90
C THR A 268 7.57 -7.01 -2.39
N PHE A 269 7.35 -7.98 -3.28
CA PHE A 269 7.08 -9.36 -2.85
C PHE A 269 8.30 -10.05 -2.25
N ASN A 270 9.52 -9.71 -2.68
CA ASN A 270 10.74 -10.19 -2.04
C ASN A 270 10.86 -9.63 -0.63
N TYR A 271 10.66 -8.32 -0.44
CA TYR A 271 10.64 -7.70 0.89
C TYR A 271 9.60 -8.36 1.81
N LEU A 272 8.34 -8.42 1.37
CA LEU A 272 7.26 -9.03 2.16
C LEU A 272 7.54 -10.52 2.44
N GLY A 273 8.06 -11.23 1.45
CA GLY A 273 8.46 -12.64 1.57
C GLY A 273 9.51 -12.86 2.64
N MET A 274 10.55 -12.02 2.68
CA MET A 274 11.59 -12.09 3.70
C MET A 274 11.04 -11.78 5.10
N LYS A 275 10.15 -10.79 5.24
CA LYS A 275 9.50 -10.48 6.52
C LYS A 275 8.62 -11.62 7.04
N THR A 276 8.12 -12.52 6.18
CA THR A 276 7.34 -13.68 6.65
C THR A 276 8.14 -14.70 7.48
N HIS A 277 9.47 -14.64 7.41
CA HIS A 277 10.36 -15.53 8.14
C HIS A 277 10.74 -14.99 9.53
N CYS A 278 10.31 -13.78 9.90
CA CYS A 278 10.56 -13.22 11.23
C CYS A 278 9.77 -13.98 12.30
N ASP A 279 10.42 -14.23 13.45
CA ASP A 279 9.79 -14.91 14.59
C ASP A 279 8.59 -14.13 15.14
N VAL A 280 8.70 -12.80 15.19
CA VAL A 280 7.62 -11.90 15.58
C VAL A 280 7.28 -11.01 14.40
N LEU A 281 6.09 -11.23 13.83
CA LEU A 281 5.59 -10.41 12.75
C LEU A 281 5.16 -9.05 13.26
N ARG A 282 5.63 -7.99 12.60
CA ARG A 282 5.32 -6.60 12.94
C ARG A 282 5.04 -5.79 11.69
N THR A 283 4.25 -4.73 11.83
CA THR A 283 4.05 -3.78 10.74
C THR A 283 5.29 -2.91 10.53
N PRO A 284 5.70 -2.64 9.27
CA PRO A 284 6.85 -1.78 9.01
C PRO A 284 6.66 -0.31 9.43
N VAL A 285 5.42 0.14 9.63
CA VAL A 285 5.11 1.55 9.90
C VAL A 285 5.22 1.91 11.39
N LEU A 286 4.45 1.23 12.24
CA LEU A 286 4.40 1.50 13.70
C LEU A 286 5.03 0.39 14.55
N ASP A 287 5.67 -0.60 13.93
CA ASP A 287 6.23 -1.77 14.62
C ASP A 287 5.17 -2.54 15.47
N CYS A 288 3.90 -2.46 15.07
CA CYS A 288 2.81 -3.11 15.77
C CYS A 288 2.88 -4.62 15.55
N ARG A 289 2.90 -5.39 16.64
CA ARG A 289 2.89 -6.86 16.59
C ARG A 289 1.59 -7.36 15.95
N LEU A 290 1.74 -8.25 14.97
CA LEU A 290 0.65 -9.00 14.36
C LEU A 290 0.32 -10.24 15.20
N SER A 291 -0.81 -10.88 14.90
CA SER A 291 -1.26 -12.06 15.64
C SER A 291 -0.24 -13.21 15.60
N ASP A 292 -0.02 -13.83 16.75
CA ASP A 292 0.84 -15.01 16.92
C ASP A 292 0.36 -16.20 16.10
N ALA A 293 -0.94 -16.25 15.77
CA ALA A 293 -1.53 -17.32 14.98
C ALA A 293 -0.92 -17.49 13.58
N LEU A 294 -0.24 -16.46 13.06
CA LEU A 294 0.45 -16.50 11.77
C LEU A 294 1.95 -16.23 11.87
N SER A 295 2.49 -16.09 13.08
CA SER A 295 3.93 -15.99 13.27
C SER A 295 4.62 -17.31 12.95
N ALA A 296 5.94 -17.27 12.75
CA ALA A 296 6.71 -18.49 12.49
C ALA A 296 6.50 -19.50 13.63
N LEU A 297 6.22 -20.76 13.28
CA LEU A 297 6.11 -21.82 14.27
C LEU A 297 7.50 -22.12 14.88
N PRO A 298 7.57 -22.45 16.18
CA PRO A 298 8.81 -22.83 16.84
C PRO A 298 9.58 -23.89 16.03
N PRO A 299 10.94 -23.88 16.02
CA PRO A 299 11.76 -24.80 15.23
C PRO A 299 11.37 -26.27 15.40
N GLU A 300 11.01 -26.67 16.62
CA GLU A 300 10.65 -28.04 17.00
C GLU A 300 9.22 -28.46 16.59
N THR A 301 8.41 -27.55 16.05
CA THR A 301 7.02 -27.85 15.71
C THR A 301 6.96 -28.70 14.42
N PRO A 302 6.31 -29.87 14.45
CA PRO A 302 6.05 -30.66 13.24
C PRO A 302 5.35 -29.81 12.19
N ASP A 303 5.68 -30.03 10.91
CA ASP A 303 5.09 -29.31 9.77
C ASP A 303 5.32 -27.78 9.71
N ARG A 304 6.25 -27.22 10.52
CA ARG A 304 6.67 -25.80 10.47
C ARG A 304 6.86 -25.27 9.05
N LEU A 305 7.60 -26.01 8.22
CA LEU A 305 7.90 -25.62 6.84
C LEU A 305 6.65 -25.64 5.95
N HIS A 306 5.77 -26.62 6.16
CA HIS A 306 4.50 -26.70 5.44
C HIS A 306 3.58 -25.53 5.83
N PHE A 307 3.47 -25.21 7.12
CA PHE A 307 2.72 -24.05 7.60
C PHE A 307 3.23 -22.75 6.98
N ALA A 308 4.55 -22.51 7.04
CA ALA A 308 5.17 -21.32 6.47
C ALA A 308 4.87 -21.20 4.96
N SER A 309 5.01 -22.29 4.20
CA SER A 309 4.72 -22.30 2.76
C SER A 309 3.22 -22.09 2.46
N LYS A 310 2.32 -22.70 3.24
CA LYS A 310 0.87 -22.66 3.01
C LYS A 310 0.31 -21.26 3.27
N TYR A 311 0.76 -20.60 4.34
CA TYR A 311 0.22 -19.32 4.78
C TYR A 311 1.05 -18.10 4.33
N LYS A 312 2.21 -18.29 3.66
CA LYS A 312 3.07 -17.18 3.17
C LYS A 312 2.29 -16.05 2.50
N ARG A 313 1.38 -16.38 1.57
CA ARG A 313 0.55 -15.39 0.87
C ARG A 313 -0.38 -14.61 1.80
N SER A 314 -1.00 -15.29 2.76
CA SER A 314 -1.88 -14.66 3.76
C SER A 314 -1.08 -13.74 4.68
N VAL A 315 0.10 -14.17 5.15
CA VAL A 315 0.99 -13.36 5.98
C VAL A 315 1.41 -12.09 5.26
N MET A 316 1.90 -12.19 4.01
CA MET A 316 2.30 -11.03 3.22
C MET A 316 1.17 -10.01 3.05
N ASN A 317 -0.05 -10.48 2.74
CA ASN A 317 -1.22 -9.62 2.62
C ASN A 317 -1.56 -8.93 3.96
N TRP A 318 -1.49 -9.66 5.07
CA TRP A 318 -1.79 -9.09 6.38
C TRP A 318 -0.78 -8.05 6.85
N ILE A 319 0.49 -8.18 6.47
CA ILE A 319 1.49 -7.13 6.75
C ILE A 319 1.06 -5.81 6.10
N VAL A 320 0.62 -5.84 4.83
CA VAL A 320 0.15 -4.65 4.12
C VAL A 320 -1.14 -4.11 4.73
N GLN A 321 -2.16 -4.97 4.91
CA GLN A 321 -3.45 -4.57 5.47
C GLN A 321 -3.32 -3.99 6.89
N SER A 322 -2.48 -4.61 7.72
CA SER A 322 -2.23 -4.11 9.08
C SER A 322 -1.49 -2.78 9.04
N SER A 323 -0.58 -2.57 8.09
CA SER A 323 0.09 -1.28 7.91
C SER A 323 -0.85 -0.18 7.42
N ALA A 324 -1.88 -0.54 6.65
CA ALA A 324 -2.96 0.38 6.31
C ALA A 324 -3.80 0.79 7.55
N VAL A 325 -3.99 -0.12 8.51
CA VAL A 325 -4.58 0.22 9.81
C VAL A 325 -3.68 1.17 10.62
N ASP A 326 -2.36 0.99 10.55
CA ASP A 326 -1.42 1.94 11.17
C ASP A 326 -1.55 3.35 10.57
N PHE A 327 -1.67 3.43 9.25
CA PHE A 327 -1.96 4.70 8.57
C PHE A 327 -3.24 5.33 9.11
N LEU A 328 -4.34 4.56 9.19
CA LEU A 328 -5.60 5.06 9.70
C LEU A 328 -5.45 5.59 11.13
N HIS A 329 -4.78 4.86 12.02
CA HIS A 329 -4.54 5.32 13.38
C HIS A 329 -3.75 6.63 13.42
N LEU A 330 -2.69 6.74 12.63
CA LEU A 330 -1.91 7.97 12.51
C LEU A 330 -2.76 9.15 12.00
N LEU A 331 -3.63 8.90 11.01
CA LEU A 331 -4.54 9.89 10.46
C LEU A 331 -5.54 10.38 11.51
N LEU A 332 -6.17 9.48 12.25
CA LEU A 332 -7.13 9.82 13.30
C LEU A 332 -6.46 10.59 14.44
N VAL A 333 -5.27 10.18 14.87
CA VAL A 333 -4.50 10.88 15.92
C VAL A 333 -4.07 12.27 15.46
N CYS A 334 -3.59 12.40 14.21
CA CYS A 334 -3.22 13.69 13.64
C CYS A 334 -4.42 14.62 13.51
N MET A 335 -5.57 14.10 13.08
CA MET A 335 -6.82 14.85 13.03
C MET A 335 -7.29 15.30 14.41
N GLU A 336 -7.28 14.42 15.41
CA GLU A 336 -7.64 14.78 16.79
C GLU A 336 -6.74 15.92 17.31
N TRP A 337 -5.44 15.85 17.03
CA TRP A 337 -4.49 16.90 17.40
C TRP A 337 -4.81 18.22 16.69
N LEU A 338 -4.97 18.24 15.36
CA LEU A 338 -5.26 19.46 14.61
C LEU A 338 -6.61 20.08 15.01
N VAL A 339 -7.63 19.25 15.22
CA VAL A 339 -8.97 19.69 15.63
C VAL A 339 -8.92 20.33 17.02
N THR A 340 -8.15 19.75 17.95
CA THR A 340 -7.97 20.28 19.30
C THR A 340 -7.15 21.57 19.31
N GLU A 341 -5.99 21.58 18.65
CA GLU A 341 -5.06 22.71 18.64
C GLU A 341 -5.66 23.97 18.00
N TYR A 342 -6.43 23.79 16.93
CA TYR A 342 -7.03 24.91 16.18
C TYR A 342 -8.50 25.15 16.55
N GLU A 343 -9.01 24.51 17.61
CA GLU A 343 -10.39 24.67 18.09
C GLU A 343 -11.43 24.52 16.97
N ILE A 344 -11.25 23.51 16.11
CA ILE A 344 -12.21 23.20 15.05
C ILE A 344 -13.32 22.34 15.69
N PRO A 345 -14.59 22.76 15.70
CA PRO A 345 -15.66 21.97 16.27
C PRO A 345 -16.00 20.78 15.35
N ALA A 346 -15.24 19.71 15.46
CA ALA A 346 -15.40 18.50 14.66
C ALA A 346 -15.51 17.25 15.52
N ARG A 347 -16.26 16.26 15.05
CA ARG A 347 -16.39 14.95 15.70
C ARG A 347 -16.19 13.84 14.70
N PHE A 348 -15.33 12.88 15.03
CA PHE A 348 -15.21 11.66 14.25
C PHE A 348 -16.55 10.89 14.23
N VAL A 349 -17.03 10.54 13.04
CA VAL A 349 -18.31 9.83 12.84
C VAL A 349 -18.07 8.36 12.58
N ILE A 350 -17.32 8.07 11.51
CA ILE A 350 -17.06 6.69 11.08
C ILE A 350 -15.81 6.65 10.19
N SER A 351 -15.15 5.50 10.22
CA SER A 351 -14.22 5.08 9.18
C SER A 351 -14.75 3.79 8.55
N ILE A 352 -14.84 3.76 7.22
CA ILE A 352 -15.31 2.61 6.46
C ILE A 352 -14.25 2.32 5.41
N HIS A 353 -13.55 1.20 5.54
CA HIS A 353 -12.41 0.87 4.68
C HIS A 353 -11.30 1.95 4.75
N ASP A 354 -11.10 2.68 3.66
CA ASP A 354 -10.18 3.79 3.41
C ASP A 354 -10.85 5.17 3.55
N GLU A 355 -12.16 5.22 3.78
CA GLU A 355 -12.92 6.45 4.00
C GLU A 355 -12.86 6.87 5.48
N VAL A 356 -12.65 8.16 5.74
CA VAL A 356 -12.84 8.79 7.06
C VAL A 356 -13.83 9.93 6.98
N ARG A 357 -14.79 9.98 7.92
CA ARG A 357 -15.86 10.97 7.93
C ARG A 357 -15.99 11.62 9.32
N TYR A 358 -16.12 12.94 9.31
CA TYR A 358 -16.25 13.80 10.48
C TYR A 358 -17.52 14.65 10.34
N LEU A 359 -18.10 15.05 11.46
CA LEU A 359 -19.23 15.96 11.54
C LEU A 359 -18.76 17.30 12.10
N CYS A 360 -19.11 18.40 11.46
CA CYS A 360 -18.84 19.76 11.97
C CYS A 360 -19.95 20.74 11.59
N PRO A 361 -20.02 21.92 12.23
CA PRO A 361 -20.80 23.05 11.71
C PRO A 361 -20.39 23.42 10.29
N GLU A 362 -21.35 23.85 9.48
CA GLU A 362 -21.12 24.19 8.07
C GLU A 362 -20.03 25.26 7.88
N LYS A 363 -20.00 26.27 8.76
CA LYS A 363 -19.01 27.34 8.75
C LYS A 363 -17.55 26.86 8.94
N ASP A 364 -17.35 25.71 9.60
CA ASP A 364 -16.04 25.15 9.92
C ASP A 364 -15.59 24.08 8.91
N ALA A 365 -16.47 23.69 7.98
CA ALA A 365 -16.19 22.65 7.01
C ALA A 365 -14.93 22.91 6.16
N PRO A 366 -14.65 24.14 5.66
CA PRO A 366 -13.40 24.41 4.94
C PRO A 366 -12.15 24.26 5.81
N ARG A 367 -12.22 24.67 7.09
CA ARG A 367 -11.10 24.53 8.04
C ARG A 367 -10.82 23.05 8.33
N LEU A 368 -11.89 22.27 8.54
CA LEU A 368 -11.78 20.83 8.75
C LEU A 368 -11.25 20.11 7.50
N ALA A 369 -11.66 20.52 6.30
CA ALA A 369 -11.14 19.99 5.05
C ALA A 369 -9.63 20.27 4.91
N LEU A 370 -9.17 21.46 5.28
CA LEU A 370 -7.74 21.78 5.30
C LEU A 370 -6.99 20.90 6.32
N ALA A 371 -7.57 20.67 7.50
CA ALA A 371 -6.98 19.79 8.50
C ALA A 371 -6.83 18.36 7.98
N LEU A 372 -7.84 17.84 7.27
CA LEU A 372 -7.76 16.52 6.60
C LEU A 372 -6.62 16.49 5.59
N MET A 373 -6.53 17.47 4.68
CA MET A 373 -5.45 17.53 3.70
C MET A 373 -4.07 17.52 4.35
N LEU A 374 -3.87 18.34 5.39
CA LEU A 374 -2.61 18.40 6.14
C LEU A 374 -2.33 17.11 6.91
N SER A 375 -3.35 16.48 7.49
CA SER A 375 -3.17 15.22 8.21
C SER A 375 -2.66 14.11 7.29
N ASN A 376 -3.19 13.98 6.06
CA ASN A 376 -2.69 13.01 5.09
C ASN A 376 -1.24 13.31 4.70
N MET A 377 -0.90 14.59 4.51
CA MET A 377 0.48 15.02 4.23
C MET A 377 1.42 14.62 5.36
N TYR A 378 1.11 14.98 6.61
CA TYR A 378 1.93 14.66 7.78
C TYR A 378 2.07 13.16 8.01
N VAL A 379 0.99 12.40 7.89
CA VAL A 379 1.02 10.95 8.05
C VAL A 379 1.89 10.30 6.98
N ARG A 380 1.75 10.70 5.72
CA ARG A 380 2.58 10.16 4.64
C ARG A 380 4.05 10.53 4.82
N SER A 381 4.36 11.78 5.18
CA SER A 381 5.72 12.21 5.53
C SER A 381 6.31 11.37 6.67
N PHE A 382 5.54 11.14 7.73
CA PHE A 382 5.98 10.31 8.85
C PHE A 382 6.27 8.88 8.42
N ILE A 383 5.38 8.26 7.64
CA ILE A 383 5.56 6.89 7.15
C ILE A 383 6.81 6.78 6.27
N LEU A 384 7.01 7.75 5.37
CA LEU A 384 8.21 7.83 4.52
C LEU A 384 9.49 7.89 5.37
N SER A 385 9.56 8.83 6.31
CA SER A 385 10.74 8.99 7.18
C SER A 385 10.96 7.75 8.05
N LYS A 386 9.89 7.10 8.55
CA LYS A 386 9.99 5.82 9.27
C LYS A 386 10.59 4.70 8.43
N LEU A 387 10.37 4.72 7.12
CA LEU A 387 10.95 3.78 6.17
C LEU A 387 12.31 4.26 5.61
N GLY A 388 12.86 5.33 6.16
CA GLY A 388 14.18 5.88 5.82
C GLY A 388 14.19 6.69 4.52
N ILE A 389 13.05 7.21 4.09
CA ILE A 389 12.91 8.08 2.90
C ILE A 389 12.41 9.46 3.34
N GLU A 390 13.17 10.50 3.06
CA GLU A 390 12.89 11.86 3.57
C GLU A 390 12.10 12.75 2.59
N GLN A 391 11.82 12.28 1.37
CA GLN A 391 11.06 13.03 0.37
C GLN A 391 9.61 12.54 0.27
N LEU A 392 8.65 13.48 0.32
CA LEU A 392 7.23 13.23 0.05
C LEU A 392 6.88 13.67 -1.39
N PRO A 393 6.39 12.78 -2.27
CA PRO A 393 5.93 13.17 -3.59
C PRO A 393 4.63 13.98 -3.51
N SER A 394 4.56 15.09 -4.26
CA SER A 394 3.38 15.96 -4.27
C SER A 394 2.11 15.25 -4.74
N SER A 395 2.21 14.26 -5.63
CA SER A 395 1.06 13.53 -6.20
C SER A 395 0.27 12.73 -5.16
N VAL A 396 0.87 12.44 -4.00
CA VAL A 396 0.23 11.68 -2.92
C VAL A 396 0.11 12.46 -1.62
N ALA A 397 0.67 13.67 -1.56
CA ALA A 397 0.75 14.47 -0.34
C ALA A 397 -0.64 14.83 0.21
N PHE A 398 -1.59 15.12 -0.68
CA PHE A 398 -2.95 15.50 -0.32
C PHE A 398 -3.96 14.45 -0.79
N PHE A 399 -5.16 14.49 -0.20
CA PHE A 399 -6.28 13.74 -0.78
C PHE A 399 -6.59 14.28 -2.17
N SER A 400 -7.08 13.41 -3.05
CA SER A 400 -7.55 13.82 -4.38
C SER A 400 -8.64 14.89 -4.26
N GLN A 401 -9.55 14.70 -3.29
CA GLN A 401 -10.54 15.67 -2.87
C GLN A 401 -11.00 15.39 -1.44
N VAL A 402 -11.55 16.41 -0.79
CA VAL A 402 -12.32 16.29 0.45
C VAL A 402 -13.76 16.64 0.15
N ASP A 403 -14.68 15.72 0.46
CA ASP A 403 -16.11 15.92 0.27
C ASP A 403 -16.75 16.53 1.52
N CYS A 404 -17.70 17.43 1.29
CA CYS A 404 -18.55 18.06 2.27
C CYS A 404 -20.01 17.89 1.85
N ASP A 405 -20.82 17.25 2.70
CA ASP A 405 -22.18 16.88 2.35
C ASP A 405 -23.11 16.84 3.58
N THR A 406 -24.41 16.97 3.34
CA THR A 406 -25.43 16.77 4.39
C THR A 406 -25.78 15.30 4.59
N VAL A 407 -25.41 14.42 3.64
CA VAL A 407 -25.65 12.99 3.71
C VAL A 407 -24.37 12.18 3.51
N LEU A 408 -24.29 10.99 4.11
CA LEU A 408 -23.18 10.09 3.86
C LEU A 408 -23.38 9.39 2.51
N ARG A 409 -22.59 9.74 1.50
CA ARG A 409 -22.52 9.02 0.22
C ARG A 409 -21.10 8.96 -0.29
N LYS A 410 -20.87 8.13 -1.31
CA LYS A 410 -19.53 7.88 -1.84
C LYS A 410 -18.95 9.12 -2.54
N GLU A 411 -19.76 9.72 -3.42
CA GLU A 411 -19.40 10.89 -4.21
C GLU A 411 -20.57 11.87 -4.13
N VAL A 412 -20.27 13.16 -3.98
CA VAL A 412 -21.25 14.20 -3.64
C VAL A 412 -22.35 14.42 -4.68
N HIS A 413 -22.12 13.96 -5.91
CA HIS A 413 -23.02 14.13 -7.06
C HIS A 413 -23.84 12.86 -7.36
N ILE A 414 -23.64 11.78 -6.59
CA ILE A 414 -24.47 10.57 -6.75
C ILE A 414 -25.89 10.90 -6.26
N PRO A 415 -26.91 10.79 -7.14
CA PRO A 415 -28.29 11.10 -6.77
C PRO A 415 -28.75 10.24 -5.59
N CYS A 416 -29.25 10.89 -4.54
CA CYS A 416 -29.82 10.24 -3.37
C CYS A 416 -31.22 10.77 -3.14
N PHE A 417 -32.14 9.92 -2.71
CA PHE A 417 -33.54 10.29 -2.51
C PHE A 417 -33.90 10.10 -1.04
N ASN A 418 -34.63 11.06 -0.49
CA ASN A 418 -35.27 10.94 0.82
C ASN A 418 -36.37 9.87 0.79
N PRO A 419 -36.82 9.37 1.95
CA PRO A 419 -37.91 8.39 2.02
C PRO A 419 -39.23 8.84 1.37
N ASP A 420 -39.43 10.15 1.21
CA ASP A 420 -40.59 10.75 0.54
C ASP A 420 -40.42 10.89 -0.99
N GLY A 421 -39.27 10.47 -1.54
CA GLY A 421 -38.93 10.56 -2.96
C GLY A 421 -38.32 11.88 -3.39
N THR A 422 -38.13 12.85 -2.48
CA THR A 422 -37.45 14.11 -2.82
C THR A 422 -35.95 13.89 -3.03
N LEU A 423 -35.38 14.56 -4.03
CA LEU A 423 -33.94 14.49 -4.32
C LEU A 423 -33.16 15.26 -3.25
N VAL A 424 -32.15 14.62 -2.68
CA VAL A 424 -31.20 15.26 -1.77
C VAL A 424 -30.24 16.12 -2.60
N PRO A 425 -30.05 17.41 -2.26
CA PRO A 425 -29.11 18.30 -2.95
C PRO A 425 -27.68 17.73 -2.98
N ASP A 426 -26.93 18.04 -4.02
CA ASP A 426 -25.53 17.64 -4.13
C ASP A 426 -24.66 18.32 -3.07
N GLY A 427 -23.65 17.60 -2.59
CA GLY A 427 -22.61 18.15 -1.75
C GLY A 427 -21.55 18.91 -2.56
N VAL A 428 -20.46 19.27 -1.91
CA VAL A 428 -19.31 19.95 -2.52
C VAL A 428 -18.06 19.15 -2.28
N SER A 429 -17.22 18.98 -3.31
CA SER A 429 -15.88 18.40 -3.18
C SER A 429 -14.84 19.48 -3.42
N TRP A 430 -13.80 19.51 -2.58
CA TRP A 430 -12.73 20.49 -2.67
C TRP A 430 -11.37 19.83 -2.91
N THR A 431 -10.62 20.36 -3.87
CA THR A 431 -9.19 20.08 -4.03
C THR A 431 -8.35 20.86 -3.01
N ILE A 432 -7.06 20.56 -2.90
CA ILE A 432 -6.17 21.33 -2.01
C ILE A 432 -6.12 22.81 -2.42
N GLU A 433 -6.12 23.12 -3.72
CA GLU A 433 -6.14 24.48 -4.24
C GLU A 433 -7.42 25.23 -3.82
N ASP A 434 -8.57 24.57 -3.91
CA ASP A 434 -9.86 25.14 -3.51
C ASP A 434 -9.86 25.47 -2.01
N VAL A 435 -9.46 24.52 -1.18
CA VAL A 435 -9.45 24.68 0.28
C VAL A 435 -8.47 25.79 0.70
N VAL A 436 -7.28 25.85 0.11
CA VAL A 436 -6.31 26.91 0.42
C VAL A 436 -6.86 28.28 0.05
N LYS A 437 -7.55 28.40 -1.10
CA LYS A 437 -8.20 29.64 -1.52
C LYS A 437 -9.32 30.07 -0.57
N ILE A 438 -10.15 29.13 -0.12
CA ILE A 438 -11.29 29.41 0.78
C ILE A 438 -10.80 29.81 2.18
N THR A 439 -9.78 29.12 2.70
CA THR A 439 -9.28 29.31 4.07
C THR A 439 -8.19 30.38 4.19
N GLY A 440 -7.64 30.85 3.06
CA GLY A 440 -6.42 31.65 3.05
C GLY A 440 -5.19 30.89 3.59
N GLY A 441 -5.22 29.55 3.55
CA GLY A 441 -4.16 28.67 4.04
C GLY A 441 -4.03 28.63 5.57
N LYS A 442 -5.09 28.95 6.32
CA LYS A 442 -5.07 29.01 7.79
C LYS A 442 -6.11 28.08 8.40
N LEU A 443 -5.69 27.31 9.42
CA LEU A 443 -6.57 26.48 10.23
C LEU A 443 -7.23 27.25 11.38
N GLY A 444 -6.56 28.28 11.91
CA GLY A 444 -7.11 29.12 12.97
C GLY A 444 -8.35 29.88 12.50
N ALA A 445 -9.22 30.24 13.43
CA ALA A 445 -10.33 31.14 13.14
C ALA A 445 -9.77 32.43 12.54
N SER A 446 -10.22 32.80 11.34
CA SER A 446 -9.85 34.10 10.78
C SER A 446 -10.42 35.18 11.72
N PRO A 447 -9.63 36.15 12.17
CA PRO A 447 -10.15 37.25 12.97
C PRO A 447 -10.98 38.14 12.04
N PHE A 448 -12.27 37.86 11.92
CA PHE A 448 -13.26 38.74 11.31
C PHE A 448 -14.39 38.99 12.29
#